data_AF-A0A7W4E5A4-F1
#
_entry.id   AF-A0A7W4E5A4-F1
#
_cell.length_a   1.000
_cell.length_b   1.000
_cell.length_c   1.000
_cell.angle_alpha   90.00
_cell.angle_beta   90.00
_cell.angle_gamma   90.00
#
_symmetry.space_group_name_H-M   'P 1'
#
loop_
_entity.id
_entity.type
_entity.pdbx_description
1 polymer ?
#
loop_
_entity_poly.entity_id
_entity_poly.type
_entity_poly.pdbx_seq_one_letter_code
_entity_poly.pdbx_strand_id
1 'polypeptide(L)' 'PFTLKEIQERDYTEVENIEKGGPIAMADYYILNDGSVAEMNEKMAEILTRMEF' A
#
# COMPACT_ATOMS: atom_id res chain seq x y z
N PRO A 1 7.09 -20.62 -7.78
CA PRO A 1 7.67 -19.59 -6.88
C PRO A 1 8.46 -18.58 -7.71
N PHE A 2 8.12 -17.29 -7.62
CA PHE A 2 8.84 -16.23 -8.33
C PHE A 2 10.17 -15.91 -7.63
N THR A 3 11.16 -15.49 -8.42
CA THR A 3 12.41 -14.91 -7.94
C THR A 3 12.18 -13.50 -7.42
N LEU A 4 13.08 -13.00 -6.57
CA LEU A 4 13.03 -11.62 -6.08
C LEU A 4 12.98 -10.60 -7.23
N LYS A 5 13.70 -10.87 -8.31
CA LYS A 5 13.72 -10.01 -9.51
C LYS A 5 12.37 -9.98 -10.21
N GLU A 6 11.71 -11.12 -10.41
CA GLU A 6 10.39 -11.19 -11.04
C GLU A 6 9.31 -10.49 -10.21
N ILE A 7 9.42 -10.54 -8.87
CA ILE A 7 8.51 -9.82 -7.96
C ILE A 7 8.71 -8.30 -8.11
N GLN A 8 9.96 -7.83 -8.12
CA GLN A 8 10.27 -6.41 -8.31
C GLN A 8 9.80 -5.91 -9.68
N GLU A 9 10.09 -6.64 -10.76
CA GLU A 9 9.66 -6.29 -12.13
C GLU A 9 8.13 -6.23 -12.23
N ARG A 10 7.42 -7.17 -11.59
CA ARG A 10 5.95 -7.12 -11.52
C ARG A 10 5.47 -5.86 -10.79
N ASP A 11 6.02 -5.56 -9.62
CA ASP A 11 5.58 -4.40 -8.84
C ASP A 11 5.83 -3.08 -9.59
N TYR A 12 6.98 -2.92 -10.25
CA TYR A 12 7.25 -1.78 -11.14
C TYR A 12 6.24 -1.71 -12.30
N THR A 13 6.01 -2.83 -12.98
CA THR A 13 5.06 -2.93 -14.09
C THR A 13 3.65 -2.56 -13.65
N GLU A 14 3.22 -2.96 -12.46
CA GLU A 14 1.89 -2.62 -11.95
C GLU A 14 1.75 -1.14 -11.60
N VAL A 15 2.81 -0.50 -11.08
CA VAL A 15 2.80 0.93 -10.79
C VAL A 15 2.70 1.76 -12.07
N GLU A 16 3.44 1.37 -13.12
CA GLU A 16 3.51 2.11 -14.38
C GLU A 16 2.36 1.78 -15.35
N ASN A 17 2.12 0.50 -15.65
CA ASN A 17 1.15 0.11 -16.68
C ASN A 17 -0.31 0.13 -16.21
N ILE A 18 -0.55 0.09 -14.90
CA ILE A 18 -1.89 0.25 -14.31
C ILE A 18 -2.05 1.67 -13.71
N GLU A 19 -1.06 2.54 -13.93
CA GLU A 19 -1.06 3.93 -13.46
C GLU A 19 -1.35 4.10 -11.96
N LYS A 20 -1.03 3.11 -11.12
CA LYS A 20 -1.33 3.13 -9.67
C LYS A 20 -0.57 4.23 -8.94
N GLY A 21 0.55 4.69 -9.49
CA GLY A 21 1.39 5.74 -8.90
C GLY A 21 0.64 7.05 -8.65
N GLY A 22 -0.24 7.46 -9.57
CA GLY A 22 -1.06 8.68 -9.42
C GLY A 22 -2.03 8.58 -8.23
N PRO A 23 -2.96 7.60 -8.23
CA PRO A 23 -3.87 7.36 -7.11
C PRO A 23 -3.18 7.16 -5.77
N ILE A 24 -2.03 6.46 -5.71
CA ILE A 24 -1.25 6.29 -4.46
C ILE A 24 -0.71 7.64 -3.96
N ALA A 25 -0.14 8.45 -4.86
CA ALA A 25 0.43 9.76 -4.51
C ALA A 25 -0.63 10.79 -4.08
N MET A 26 -1.87 10.63 -4.56
CA MET A 26 -2.99 11.53 -4.25
C MET A 26 -3.83 11.10 -3.05
N ALA A 27 -3.56 9.94 -2.44
CA ALA A 27 -4.34 9.44 -1.33
C ALA A 27 -4.16 10.30 -0.07
N ASP A 28 -5.26 10.59 0.64
CA ASP A 28 -5.23 11.30 1.93
C ASP A 28 -4.51 10.49 3.03
N TYR A 29 -4.55 9.16 2.90
CA TYR A 29 -3.98 8.20 3.84
C TYR A 29 -3.36 7.01 3.10
N TYR A 30 -2.25 6.49 3.62
CA TYR A 30 -1.63 5.24 3.16
C TYR A 30 -1.18 4.40 4.35
N ILE A 31 -1.21 3.07 4.20
CA ILE A 31 -0.67 2.11 5.17
C ILE A 31 0.46 1.35 4.49
N LEU A 32 1.69 1.52 4.99
CA LEU A 32 2.79 0.65 4.61
C LEU A 32 2.63 -0.70 5.33
N ASN A 33 2.50 -1.77 4.54
CA ASN A 33 2.32 -3.14 5.02
C ASN A 33 3.66 -3.85 5.21
N ASP A 34 4.54 -3.26 6.01
CA ASP A 34 5.89 -3.75 6.33
C ASP A 34 5.99 -4.42 7.72
N GLY A 35 4.83 -4.61 8.36
CA GLY A 35 4.71 -5.11 9.72
C GLY A 35 3.75 -6.31 9.86
N SER A 36 3.31 -6.56 11.09
CA SER A 36 2.33 -7.60 11.39
C SER A 36 0.90 -7.17 11.02
N VAL A 37 0.00 -8.15 10.90
CA VAL A 37 -1.43 -7.90 10.71
C VAL A 37 -2.01 -7.06 11.86
N ALA A 38 -1.51 -7.22 13.08
CA ALA A 38 -1.94 -6.42 14.23
C ALA A 38 -1.57 -4.94 14.03
N GLU A 39 -0.33 -4.65 13.65
CA GLU A 39 0.15 -3.28 13.36
C GLU A 39 -0.62 -2.64 12.19
N MET A 40 -1.00 -3.42 11.17
CA MET A 40 -1.86 -2.95 10.09
C MET A 40 -3.25 -2.54 10.61
N ASN A 41 -3.85 -3.34 11.50
CA ASN A 41 -5.16 -3.02 12.08
C ASN A 41 -5.13 -1.79 12.98
N GLU A 42 -4.04 -1.60 13.73
CA GLU A 42 -3.83 -0.39 14.54
C GLU A 42 -3.76 0.86 13.67
N LYS A 43 -2.92 0.86 12.62
CA LYS A 43 -2.83 1.97 11.64
C LYS A 43 -4.18 2.24 10.96
N MET A 44 -4.97 1.21 10.66
CA MET A 44 -6.31 1.36 10.10
C MET A 44 -7.27 2.04 11.08
N ALA A 45 -7.25 1.66 12.36
CA ALA A 45 -8.10 2.27 13.39
C ALA A 45 -7.77 3.75 13.60
N GLU A 46 -6.49 4.13 13.55
CA GLU A 46 -6.06 5.53 13.61
C GLU A 46 -6.62 6.36 12.44
N ILE A 47 -6.56 5.83 11.22
CA ILE A 47 -7.11 6.49 10.04
C ILE A 47 -8.62 6.67 10.17
N LEU A 48 -9.36 5.63 10.57
CA LEU A 48 -10.81 5.70 10.75
C LEU A 48 -11.22 6.74 11.79
N THR A 49 -10.47 6.83 12.90
CA THR A 49 -10.69 7.86 13.94
C THR A 49 -10.48 9.26 13.38
N ARG A 50 -9.45 9.47 12.56
CA ARG A 50 -9.16 10.77 11.91
C ARG A 50 -10.18 11.17 10.86
N MET A 51 -10.93 10.21 10.31
CA MET A 51 -12.01 10.45 9.34
C MET A 51 -13.34 10.87 9.98
N GLU A 52 -13.40 11.04 11.32
CA GLU A 52 -14.62 11.35 12.08
C GLU A 52 -15.79 10.36 11.86
N PHE A 53 -15.50 9.05 11.92
CA PHE A 53 -16.52 7.99 11.99
C PHE A 53 -16.92 7.62 13.43
#